data_AF-H5XX91-F1
#
_entry.id   AF-H5XX91-F1
#
_cell.length_a   1.000
_cell.length_b   1.000
_cell.length_c   1.000
_cell.angle_alpha   90.00
_cell.angle_beta   90.00
_cell.angle_gamma   90.00
#
_symmetry.space_group_name_H-M   'P 1'
#
loop_
_entity.id
_entity.type
_entity.pdbx_description
1 polymer ?
#
loop_
_entity_poly.entity_id
_entity_poly.type
_entity_poly.pdbx_seq_one_letter_code
_entity_poly.pdbx_strand_id
1 'polypeptide(L)'
;MAEKEWLIKLKDGEYRISLKHGALLRKYYVKLNGDIINPQRTIIEKGDKLTFNINSHSCVLLIYFIEGGAKYECVIDGTSIETQKKSEIPPEWSPPKQGCLKQILMQLWYLISMTIVIGIISALTGLGSAKIDLIIGLAFGVLIIYVILRHLYLRSQ
;
A
#
# COMPACT_ATOMS: atom_id res chain seq x y z
N MET A 1 -9.81 -13.07 -12.07
CA MET A 1 -8.62 -13.05 -11.19
C MET A 1 -7.45 -13.47 -12.07
N ALA A 2 -6.38 -12.67 -12.15
CA ALA A 2 -5.28 -12.98 -13.06
C ALA A 2 -4.25 -13.86 -12.34
N GLU A 3 -3.93 -14.99 -12.96
CA GLU A 3 -2.94 -15.94 -12.48
C GLU A 3 -1.92 -16.19 -13.59
N LYS A 4 -0.63 -16.19 -13.24
CA LYS A 4 0.44 -16.53 -14.16
C LYS A 4 1.47 -17.39 -13.44
N GLU A 5 1.95 -18.40 -14.16
CA GLU A 5 2.94 -19.32 -13.63
C GLU A 5 4.16 -19.38 -14.55
N TRP A 6 5.33 -19.52 -13.94
CA TRP A 6 6.60 -19.76 -14.62
C TRP A 6 7.21 -21.05 -14.09
N LEU A 7 7.60 -21.92 -15.01
CA LEU A 7 8.42 -23.10 -14.72
C LEU A 7 9.83 -22.83 -15.21
N ILE A 8 10.79 -22.97 -14.32
CA ILE A 8 12.18 -22.57 -14.55
C ILE A 8 13.05 -23.77 -14.27
N LYS A 9 13.97 -24.05 -15.19
CA LYS A 9 15.01 -25.04 -14.97
C LYS A 9 16.34 -24.34 -14.73
N LEU A 10 16.83 -24.43 -13.50
CA LEU A 10 18.17 -23.98 -13.10
C LEU A 10 19.08 -25.20 -12.97
N LYS A 11 20.39 -24.98 -12.77
CA LYS A 11 21.36 -26.08 -12.60
C LYS A 11 20.97 -27.02 -11.45
N ASP A 12 20.37 -26.46 -10.41
CA ASP A 12 20.09 -27.17 -9.15
C ASP A 12 18.70 -27.84 -9.12
N GLY A 13 17.88 -27.64 -10.17
CA GLY A 13 16.55 -28.23 -10.24
C GLY A 13 15.53 -27.36 -10.97
N GLU A 14 14.28 -27.81 -10.88
CA GLU A 14 13.12 -27.12 -11.45
C GLU A 14 12.37 -26.35 -10.35
N TYR A 15 12.01 -25.11 -10.67
CA TYR A 15 11.34 -24.18 -9.77
C TYR A 15 10.05 -23.68 -10.41
N ARG A 16 8.99 -23.62 -9.59
CA ARG A 16 7.69 -23.08 -9.99
C ARG A 16 7.44 -21.76 -9.28
N ILE A 17 7.26 -20.70 -10.06
CA ILE A 17 6.82 -19.40 -9.54
C ILE A 17 5.36 -19.20 -9.95
N SER A 18 4.48 -18.95 -8.98
CA SER A 18 3.08 -18.62 -9.26
C SER A 18 2.76 -17.22 -8.74
N LEU A 19 2.25 -16.35 -9.62
CA LEU A 19 1.72 -15.03 -9.27
C LEU A 19 0.20 -15.06 -9.39
N LYS A 20 -0.46 -14.62 -8.32
CA LYS A 20 -1.90 -14.34 -8.33
C LYS A 20 -2.13 -12.88 -8.00
N HIS A 21 -2.91 -12.22 -8.85
CA HIS A 21 -3.22 -10.80 -8.74
C HIS A 21 -4.73 -10.59 -8.59
N GLY A 22 -5.11 -10.03 -7.44
CA GLY A 22 -6.47 -9.60 -7.13
C GLY A 22 -6.75 -8.19 -7.65
N ALA A 23 -7.58 -8.10 -8.69
CA ALA A 23 -7.92 -6.85 -9.38
C ALA A 23 -8.57 -5.80 -8.45
N LEU A 24 -9.41 -6.22 -7.50
CA LEU A 24 -10.21 -5.31 -6.67
C LEU A 24 -9.36 -4.53 -5.66
N LEU A 25 -8.35 -5.17 -5.08
CA LEU A 25 -7.52 -4.61 -4.02
C LEU A 25 -6.12 -4.21 -4.51
N ARG A 26 -5.83 -4.40 -5.81
CA ARG A 26 -4.47 -4.28 -6.39
C ARG A 26 -3.43 -5.06 -5.57
N LYS A 27 -3.84 -6.16 -4.97
CA LYS A 27 -2.99 -7.01 -4.14
C LYS A 27 -2.51 -8.18 -4.97
N TYR A 28 -1.22 -8.49 -4.88
CA TYR A 28 -0.67 -9.70 -5.46
C TYR A 28 0.08 -10.52 -4.43
N TYR A 29 0.18 -11.80 -4.71
CA TYR A 29 0.93 -12.75 -3.92
C TYR A 29 1.71 -13.66 -4.85
N VAL A 30 2.93 -13.97 -4.42
CA VAL A 30 3.90 -14.76 -5.18
C VAL A 30 4.28 -15.97 -4.35
N LYS A 31 4.23 -17.13 -5.00
CA LYS A 31 4.64 -18.41 -4.42
C LYS A 31 5.84 -18.96 -5.18
N LEU A 32 6.79 -19.54 -4.46
CA LEU A 32 7.88 -20.36 -5.01
C LEU A 32 7.69 -21.78 -4.50
N ASN A 33 7.53 -22.74 -5.43
CA ASN A 33 7.33 -24.15 -5.11
C ASN A 33 6.15 -24.42 -4.13
N GLY A 34 5.17 -23.51 -4.09
CA GLY A 34 4.02 -23.58 -3.18
C GLY A 34 4.14 -22.67 -1.95
N ASP A 35 5.35 -22.29 -1.56
CA ASP A 35 5.63 -21.45 -0.39
C ASP A 35 5.50 -19.96 -0.71
N ILE A 36 4.91 -19.19 0.20
CA ILE A 36 4.69 -17.76 0.03
C ILE A 36 6.00 -17.02 0.32
N ILE A 37 6.60 -16.42 -0.71
CA ILE A 37 7.90 -15.72 -0.58
C ILE A 37 7.71 -14.31 -0.01
N ASN A 38 6.57 -13.68 -0.27
CA ASN A 38 6.34 -12.29 0.11
C ASN A 38 4.93 -12.06 0.68
N PRO A 39 4.81 -11.47 1.89
CA PRO A 39 3.53 -11.03 2.41
C PRO A 39 2.97 -9.87 1.57
N GLN A 40 1.84 -10.13 0.92
CA GLN A 40 0.84 -9.21 0.37
C GLN A 40 1.30 -7.75 0.17
N ARG A 41 1.78 -7.42 -1.04
CA ARG A 41 2.04 -6.03 -1.46
C ARG A 41 0.88 -5.47 -2.28
N THR A 42 0.65 -4.16 -2.12
CA THR A 42 -0.29 -3.40 -2.95
C THR A 42 0.47 -2.79 -4.12
N ILE A 43 0.05 -3.10 -5.34
CA ILE A 43 0.70 -2.65 -6.58
C ILE A 43 0.46 -1.16 -6.74
N ILE A 44 1.53 -0.45 -7.11
CA ILE A 44 1.53 0.99 -7.34
C ILE A 44 1.08 1.25 -8.78
N GLU A 45 0.45 2.40 -9.05
CA GLU A 45 -0.26 2.66 -10.32
C GLU A 45 0.57 2.55 -11.60
N LYS A 46 1.90 2.65 -11.51
CA LYS A 46 2.80 2.49 -12.67
C LYS A 46 3.40 1.08 -12.80
N GLY A 47 2.97 0.16 -11.95
CA GLY A 47 3.55 -1.17 -11.82
C GLY A 47 4.25 -1.36 -10.49
N ASP A 48 4.76 -2.57 -10.29
CA ASP A 48 5.57 -2.93 -9.13
C ASP A 48 6.65 -3.91 -9.54
N LYS A 49 7.72 -3.98 -8.74
CA LYS A 49 8.75 -5.00 -8.90
C LYS A 49 8.95 -5.74 -7.58
N LEU A 50 9.06 -7.05 -7.69
CA LEU A 50 9.43 -7.91 -6.58
C LEU A 50 10.74 -8.59 -6.90
N THR A 51 11.74 -8.34 -6.04
CA THR A 51 13.03 -9.01 -6.11
C THR A 51 13.10 -10.07 -5.02
N PHE A 52 13.52 -11.27 -5.39
CA PHE A 52 13.76 -12.40 -4.50
C PHE A 52 14.85 -13.29 -5.08
N ASN A 53 15.47 -14.11 -4.25
CA ASN A 53 16.55 -14.98 -4.68
C ASN A 53 16.06 -16.43 -4.75
N ILE A 54 16.48 -17.14 -5.79
CA ILE A 54 16.39 -18.60 -5.87
C ILE A 54 17.84 -19.10 -5.85
N ASN A 55 18.29 -19.61 -4.70
CA ASN A 55 19.69 -19.95 -4.46
C ASN A 55 20.63 -18.76 -4.76
N SER A 56 21.54 -18.93 -5.72
CA SER A 56 22.50 -17.93 -6.19
C SER A 56 21.97 -17.04 -7.32
N HIS A 57 20.74 -17.25 -7.78
CA HIS A 57 20.13 -16.51 -8.88
C HIS A 57 19.23 -15.39 -8.37
N SER A 58 19.40 -14.19 -8.92
CA SER A 58 18.57 -13.03 -8.59
C SER A 58 17.34 -13.02 -9.49
N CYS A 59 16.16 -13.22 -8.91
CA CYS A 59 14.89 -13.20 -9.63
C CYS A 59 14.16 -11.88 -9.40
N VAL A 60 13.68 -11.29 -10.49
CA VAL A 60 12.89 -10.06 -10.48
C VAL A 60 11.59 -10.32 -11.21
N LEU A 61 10.49 -10.14 -10.50
CA LEU A 61 9.15 -10.19 -11.06
C LEU A 61 8.68 -8.76 -11.32
N LEU A 62 8.38 -8.45 -12.57
CA LEU A 62 7.95 -7.15 -13.04
C LEU A 62 6.46 -7.19 -13.36
N ILE A 63 5.71 -6.24 -12.80
CA ILE A 63 4.28 -6.10 -13.01
C ILE A 63 4.05 -4.74 -13.66
N TYR A 64 3.53 -4.73 -14.89
CA TYR A 64 3.23 -3.53 -15.65
C TYR A 64 1.72 -3.38 -15.81
N PHE A 65 1.19 -2.16 -15.66
CA PHE A 65 -0.16 -1.86 -16.11
C PHE A 65 -0.12 -1.37 -17.54
N ILE A 66 -0.91 -2.01 -18.39
CA ILE A 66 -1.12 -1.61 -19.78
C ILE A 66 -2.58 -1.23 -19.96
N GLU A 67 -2.89 -0.50 -21.03
CA GLU A 67 -4.27 -0.20 -21.37
C GLU A 67 -5.04 -1.51 -21.57
N GLY A 68 -6.05 -1.76 -20.73
CA GLY A 68 -6.83 -3.00 -20.75
C GLY A 68 -6.34 -4.14 -19.85
N GLY A 69 -5.27 -3.97 -19.05
CA GLY A 69 -4.89 -5.01 -18.09
C GLY A 69 -3.54 -4.86 -17.41
N ALA A 70 -3.01 -6.00 -16.94
CA ALA A 70 -1.68 -6.09 -16.35
C ALA A 70 -0.84 -7.12 -17.11
N LYS A 71 0.40 -6.76 -17.40
CA LYS A 71 1.42 -7.63 -17.99
C LYS A 71 2.40 -8.01 -16.90
N TYR A 72 2.79 -9.28 -16.86
CA TYR A 72 3.75 -9.78 -15.88
C TYR A 72 4.93 -10.40 -16.61
N GLU A 73 6.13 -10.14 -16.13
CA GLU A 73 7.37 -10.65 -16.68
C GLU A 73 8.27 -11.13 -15.54
N CYS A 74 8.86 -12.31 -15.70
CA CYS A 74 9.83 -12.83 -14.75
C CYS A 74 11.22 -12.80 -15.39
N VAL A 75 12.17 -12.20 -14.68
CA VAL A 75 13.55 -11.96 -15.10
C VAL A 75 14.48 -12.66 -14.12
N ILE A 76 15.43 -13.44 -14.62
CA ILE A 76 16.45 -14.15 -13.84
C ILE A 76 17.81 -13.66 -14.31
N ASP A 77 18.62 -13.15 -13.38
CA ASP A 77 19.96 -12.61 -13.67
C ASP A 77 19.97 -11.62 -14.84
N GLY A 78 18.92 -10.80 -14.94
CA GLY A 78 18.73 -9.81 -15.99
C GLY A 78 18.19 -10.35 -17.32
N THR A 79 17.87 -11.65 -17.43
CA THR A 79 17.28 -12.26 -18.64
C THR A 79 15.82 -12.62 -18.42
N SER A 80 14.96 -12.16 -19.30
CA SER A 80 13.53 -12.49 -19.28
C SER A 80 13.28 -13.92 -19.72
N ILE A 81 12.47 -14.65 -18.94
CA ILE A 81 12.17 -16.06 -19.22
C ILE A 81 11.33 -16.20 -20.50
N GLU A 82 10.43 -15.25 -20.73
CA GLU A 82 9.49 -15.29 -21.86
C GLU A 82 10.16 -14.86 -23.16
N THR A 83 10.98 -13.81 -23.12
CA THR A 83 11.56 -13.23 -24.33
C THR A 83 12.98 -13.69 -24.60
N GLN A 84 13.64 -14.31 -23.62
CA GLN A 84 15.07 -14.68 -23.65
C GLN A 84 16.00 -13.50 -23.96
N LYS A 85 15.51 -12.27 -23.82
CA LYS A 85 16.29 -11.05 -24.01
C LYS A 85 16.68 -10.48 -22.66
N LYS A 86 17.76 -9.70 -22.67
CA LYS A 86 18.15 -8.90 -21.53
C LYS A 86 17.06 -7.85 -21.28
N SER A 87 16.43 -7.91 -20.13
CA SER A 87 15.37 -6.96 -19.77
C SER A 87 15.96 -5.78 -19.01
N GLU A 88 15.54 -4.59 -19.40
CA GLU A 88 15.81 -3.39 -18.63
C GLU A 88 14.97 -3.42 -17.37
N ILE A 89 15.63 -3.67 -16.22
CA ILE A 89 14.96 -3.67 -14.94
C ILE A 89 14.69 -2.21 -14.56
N PRO A 90 13.42 -1.78 -14.42
CA PRO A 90 13.12 -0.41 -14.03
C PRO A 90 13.76 -0.08 -12.67
N PRO A 91 14.17 1.20 -12.47
CA PRO A 91 14.70 1.65 -11.20
C PRO A 91 13.70 1.35 -10.07
N GLU A 92 14.19 1.19 -8.85
CA GLU A 92 13.33 0.85 -7.72
C GLU A 92 12.27 1.91 -7.52
N TRP A 93 11.01 1.48 -7.64
CA TRP A 93 9.90 2.39 -7.51
C TRP A 93 9.79 2.79 -6.04
N SER A 94 10.23 4.00 -5.74
CA SER A 94 9.97 4.62 -4.44
C SER A 94 8.47 4.89 -4.37
N PRO A 95 7.69 4.27 -3.46
CA PRO A 95 6.29 4.61 -3.34
C PRO A 95 6.19 6.12 -3.11
N PRO A 96 5.27 6.83 -3.80
CA PRO A 96 5.02 8.22 -3.44
C PRO A 96 4.70 8.24 -1.94
N LYS A 97 5.45 9.04 -1.16
CA LYS A 97 5.12 9.30 0.25
C LYS A 97 3.63 9.51 0.31
N GLN A 98 2.90 8.67 1.05
CA GLN A 98 1.45 8.76 1.13
C GLN A 98 1.10 10.23 1.34
N GLY A 99 0.41 10.82 0.35
CA GLY A 99 0.20 12.26 0.33
C GLY A 99 -0.43 12.68 1.66
N CYS A 100 0.08 13.77 2.23
CA CYS A 100 -0.35 14.38 3.49
C CYS A 100 -1.89 14.36 3.67
N LEU A 101 -2.64 14.52 2.58
CA LEU A 101 -4.09 14.43 2.51
C LEU A 101 -4.70 13.12 3.02
N LYS A 102 -4.12 11.94 2.75
CA LYS A 102 -4.68 10.66 3.24
C LYS A 102 -4.52 10.55 4.75
N GLN A 103 -3.41 11.06 5.27
CA GLN A 103 -3.15 11.11 6.71
C GLN A 103 -4.07 12.12 7.41
N ILE A 104 -4.32 13.27 6.77
CA ILE A 104 -5.28 14.26 7.23
C ILE A 104 -6.71 13.68 7.22
N LEU A 105 -7.13 13.01 6.15
CA LEU A 105 -8.47 12.42 6.05
C LEU A 105 -8.69 11.34 7.12
N MET A 106 -7.67 10.53 7.38
CA MET A 106 -7.72 9.48 8.40
C MET A 106 -7.79 10.07 9.81
N GLN A 107 -7.08 11.16 10.07
CA GLN A 107 -7.19 11.93 11.31
C GLN A 107 -8.58 12.59 11.46
N LEU A 108 -9.14 13.12 10.37
CA LEU A 108 -10.47 13.74 10.38
C LEU A 108 -11.56 12.71 10.71
N TRP A 109 -11.47 11.50 10.15
CA TRP A 109 -12.45 10.44 10.37
C TRP A 109 -12.45 9.97 11.84
N TYR A 110 -11.25 9.83 12.44
CA TYR A 110 -11.11 9.50 13.85
C TYR A 110 -11.69 10.59 14.78
N LEU A 111 -11.54 11.86 14.40
CA LEU A 111 -12.11 12.97 15.17
C LEU A 111 -13.64 12.99 15.10
N ILE A 112 -14.22 12.74 13.92
CA ILE A 112 -15.67 12.64 13.74
C ILE A 112 -16.26 11.46 14.52
N SER A 113 -15.58 10.31 14.56
CA SER A 113 -16.07 9.18 15.34
C SER A 113 -16.03 9.46 16.85
N MET A 114 -14.99 10.13 17.33
CA MET A 114 -14.86 10.50 18.75
C MET A 114 -15.91 11.53 19.18
N THR A 115 -16.23 12.53 18.36
CA THR A 115 -17.29 13.51 18.70
C THR A 115 -18.67 12.87 18.75
N ILE A 116 -18.96 11.91 17.86
CA ILE A 116 -20.22 11.14 17.90
C ILE A 116 -20.30 10.32 19.20
N VAL A 117 -19.23 9.63 19.58
CA VAL A 117 -19.17 8.84 20.81
C VAL A 117 -19.37 9.72 22.05
N ILE A 118 -18.70 10.87 22.10
CA ILE A 118 -18.86 11.84 23.20
C ILE A 118 -20.29 12.37 23.27
N GLY A 119 -20.92 12.66 22.12
CA GLY A 119 -22.32 13.09 22.05
C GLY A 119 -23.28 12.03 22.60
N ILE A 120 -23.07 10.75 22.25
CA ILE A 120 -23.88 9.63 22.76
C ILE A 120 -23.69 9.45 24.27
N ILE A 121 -22.45 9.48 24.77
CA ILE A 121 -22.17 9.37 26.22
C ILE A 121 -22.79 10.55 26.98
N SER A 122 -22.75 11.75 26.41
CA SER A 122 -23.31 12.95 27.04
C SER A 122 -24.84 12.91 27.09
N ALA A 123 -25.49 12.38 26.05
CA ALA A 123 -26.94 12.15 26.03
C ALA A 123 -27.38 11.10 27.06
N LEU A 124 -26.57 10.04 27.26
CA LEU A 124 -26.86 8.96 28.22
C LEU A 124 -26.60 9.36 29.68
N THR A 125 -25.70 10.30 29.94
CA THR A 125 -25.33 10.72 31.30
C THR A 125 -26.13 11.91 31.84
N GLY A 126 -27.08 12.45 31.06
CA GLY A 126 -27.97 13.51 31.50
C GLY A 126 -27.29 14.86 31.74
N LEU A 127 -26.12 15.08 31.13
CA LEU A 127 -25.43 16.36 31.15
C LEU A 127 -26.27 17.40 30.40
N GLY A 128 -26.70 18.46 31.08
CA GLY A 128 -27.53 19.51 30.49
C GLY A 128 -26.89 20.12 29.24
N SER A 129 -27.71 20.36 28.20
CA SER A 129 -27.29 20.79 26.85
C SER A 129 -26.26 21.92 26.84
N ALA A 130 -26.40 22.92 27.73
CA ALA A 130 -25.48 24.04 27.84
C ALA A 130 -24.03 23.66 28.19
N LYS A 131 -23.83 22.57 28.94
CA LYS A 131 -22.47 22.08 29.26
C LYS A 131 -21.85 21.31 28.11
N ILE A 132 -22.69 20.64 27.30
CA ILE A 132 -22.25 19.88 26.13
C ILE A 132 -21.78 20.85 25.03
N ASP A 133 -22.53 21.91 24.76
CA ASP A 133 -22.16 22.93 23.77
C ASP A 133 -20.84 23.63 24.14
N LEU A 134 -20.62 23.91 25.44
CA LEU A 134 -19.37 24.47 25.95
C LEU A 134 -18.16 23.52 25.72
N ILE A 135 -18.34 22.22 25.98
CA ILE A 135 -17.29 21.22 25.80
C ILE A 135 -16.96 21.03 24.32
N ILE A 136 -17.97 20.96 23.45
CA ILE A 136 -17.79 20.87 22.00
C ILE A 136 -17.07 22.14 21.48
N GLY A 137 -17.48 23.32 21.94
CA GLY A 137 -16.86 24.59 21.57
C GLY A 137 -15.38 24.66 21.98
N LEU A 138 -15.04 24.22 23.19
CA LEU A 138 -13.65 24.15 23.67
C LEU A 138 -12.82 23.14 22.88
N ALA A 139 -13.36 21.96 22.59
CA ALA A 139 -12.67 20.94 21.80
C ALA A 139 -12.36 21.44 20.38
N PHE A 140 -13.33 22.10 19.72
CA PHE A 140 -13.12 22.73 18.41
C PHE A 140 -12.11 23.86 18.47
N GLY A 141 -12.15 24.71 19.50
CA GLY A 141 -11.21 25.81 19.69
C GLY A 141 -9.76 25.33 19.80
N VAL A 142 -9.51 24.31 20.63
CA VAL A 142 -8.17 23.70 20.78
C VAL A 142 -7.67 23.10 19.46
N LEU A 143 -8.57 22.50 18.69
CA LEU A 143 -8.23 21.86 17.41
C LEU A 143 -7.85 22.88 16.34
N ILE A 144 -8.57 24.00 16.25
CA ILE A 144 -8.23 25.12 15.35
C ILE A 144 -6.86 25.68 15.70
N ILE A 145 -6.58 25.91 17.00
CA ILE A 145 -5.29 26.40 17.47
C ILE A 145 -4.16 25.42 17.09
N TYR A 146 -4.38 24.11 17.30
CA TYR A 146 -3.41 23.09 16.93
C TYR A 146 -3.11 23.06 15.42
N VAL A 147 -4.14 23.15 14.57
CA VAL A 147 -3.98 23.18 13.11
C VAL A 147 -3.18 24.41 12.67
N ILE A 148 -3.48 25.58 13.24
CA ILE A 148 -2.75 26.83 12.95
C ILE A 148 -1.29 26.71 13.38
N LEU A 149 -1.01 26.25 14.61
CA LEU A 149 0.35 26.07 15.12
C LEU A 149 1.16 25.09 14.27
N ARG A 150 0.55 23.97 13.85
CA ARG A 150 1.19 22.99 12.98
C ARG A 150 1.50 23.56 11.60
N HIS A 151 0.57 24.33 11.03
CA HIS A 151 0.78 25.00 9.74
C HIS A 151 1.92 26.03 9.81
N LEU A 152 2.01 26.80 10.90
CA LEU A 152 3.08 27.76 11.12
C LEU A 152 4.44 27.07 11.30
N TYR A 153 4.50 25.98 12.06
CA TYR A 153 5.72 25.19 12.25
C TYR A 153 6.27 24.64 10.92
N LEU A 154 5.39 24.07 10.09
CA LEU A 154 5.78 23.52 8.77
C LEU A 154 6.25 24.59 7.77
N ARG A 155 5.86 25.86 7.94
CA ARG A 155 6.31 26.97 7.09
C ARG A 155 7.68 27.52 7.52
N SER A 156 8.13 27.21 8.73
CA SER A 156 9.40 27.66 9.29
C SER A 156 10.59 26.71 9.04
N GLN A 157 10.33 25.54 8.46
CA GLN A 157 11.34 24.61 7.93
C GLN A 157 11.47 24.77 6.42
#